data_AF-A0A080WIH4-F1
#
_entry.id   AF-A0A080WIH4-F1
#
_cell.length_a   1.000
_cell.length_b   1.000
_cell.length_c   1.000
_cell.angle_alpha   90.00
_cell.angle_beta   90.00
_cell.angle_gamma   90.00
#
_symmetry.space_group_name_H-M   'P 1'
#
loop_
_entity.id
_entity.type
_entity.pdbx_description
1 polymer ?
#
loop_
_entity_poly.entity_id
_entity_poly.type
_entity_poly.pdbx_seq_one_letter_code
_entity_poly.pdbx_strand_id
1 'polypeptide(L)'
;MIAYLVATLPWTLGCLALSPPNPRALKYRRMFAGLFFATLVPLVYFFIQHKVHKIPGAYTTYAFFEWALILFDVAFDAVTALDFEGFEITVKDIKGISRGYVRRLPK
;
A
#
# COMPACT_ATOMS: atom_id res chain seq x y z
N MET A 1 2.89 5.06 -17.35
CA MET A 1 3.23 3.72 -16.83
C MET A 1 4.72 3.55 -16.57
N ILE A 2 5.62 3.61 -17.56
CA ILE A 2 7.06 3.32 -17.34
C ILE A 2 7.71 4.23 -16.29
N ALA A 3 7.54 5.56 -16.38
CA ALA A 3 8.11 6.49 -15.39
C ALA A 3 7.60 6.21 -13.97
N TYR A 4 6.33 5.82 -13.84
CA TYR A 4 5.73 5.42 -12.58
C TYR A 4 6.36 4.11 -12.06
N LEU A 5 6.49 3.07 -12.89
CA LEU A 5 7.14 1.80 -12.49
C LEU A 5 8.58 2.01 -12.00
N VAL A 6 9.31 2.93 -12.63
CA VAL A 6 10.66 3.32 -12.20
C VAL A 6 10.61 4.08 -10.88
N ALA A 7 9.65 4.98 -10.68
CA ALA A 7 9.44 5.70 -9.43
C ALA A 7 8.91 4.82 -8.29
N THR A 8 8.29 3.67 -8.58
CA THR A 8 7.84 2.69 -7.58
C THR A 8 9.01 2.04 -6.85
N LEU A 9 10.19 1.90 -7.48
CA LEU A 9 11.41 1.38 -6.82
C LEU A 9 11.88 2.24 -5.65
N PRO A 10 12.16 3.55 -5.81
CA PRO A 10 12.54 4.39 -4.68
C PRO A 10 11.40 4.57 -3.67
N TRP A 11 10.13 4.55 -4.11
CA TRP A 11 8.98 4.56 -3.20
C TRP A 11 8.96 3.33 -2.28
N THR A 12 8.97 2.12 -2.85
CA THR A 12 8.92 0.87 -2.10
C THR A 12 10.11 0.71 -1.15
N LEU A 13 11.32 1.07 -1.60
CA LEU A 13 12.51 1.07 -0.75
C LEU A 13 12.42 2.12 0.37
N GLY A 14 11.93 3.33 0.06
CA GLY A 14 11.71 4.39 1.04
C GLY A 14 10.72 3.96 2.12
N CYS A 15 9.58 3.38 1.72
CA CYS A 15 8.60 2.82 2.64
C CYS A 15 9.22 1.71 3.49
N LEU A 16 9.98 0.77 2.93
CA LEU A 16 10.61 -0.31 3.70
C LEU A 16 11.67 0.19 4.69
N ALA A 17 12.39 1.26 4.35
CA ALA A 17 13.44 1.82 5.21
C ALA A 17 12.89 2.72 6.33
N LEU A 18 11.81 3.47 6.07
CA LEU A 18 11.26 4.46 6.98
C LEU A 18 10.05 3.96 7.78
N SER A 19 9.48 2.80 7.43
CA SER A 19 8.31 2.26 8.12
C SER A 19 8.60 1.91 9.59
N PRO A 20 7.59 2.03 10.47
CA PRO A 20 7.67 1.49 11.82
C PRO A 20 8.05 0.00 11.83
N PRO A 21 8.73 -0.50 12.86
CA PRO A 21 9.15 -1.90 12.97
C PRO A 21 7.97 -2.82 13.33
N ASN A 22 6.93 -2.84 12.49
CA ASN A 22 5.82 -3.77 12.60
C ASN A 22 6.14 -5.04 11.78
N PRO A 23 6.40 -6.19 12.42
CA PRO A 23 6.84 -7.40 11.73
C PRO A 23 5.79 -7.95 10.76
N ARG A 24 4.49 -7.74 11.05
CA ARG A 24 3.41 -8.17 10.15
C ARG A 24 3.36 -7.30 8.90
N ALA A 25 3.38 -5.97 9.06
CA ALA A 25 3.38 -5.03 7.95
C ALA A 25 4.61 -5.22 7.04
N LEU A 26 5.80 -5.36 7.62
CA LEU A 26 7.03 -5.59 6.86
C LEU A 26 7.00 -6.90 6.06
N LYS A 27 6.41 -7.97 6.60
CA LYS A 27 6.27 -9.25 5.87
C LYS A 27 5.40 -9.08 4.63
N TYR A 28 4.22 -8.46 4.77
CA TYR A 28 3.30 -8.24 3.66
C TYR A 28 3.88 -7.26 2.63
N ARG A 29 4.50 -6.15 3.05
CA ARG A 29 5.17 -5.21 2.14
C ARG A 29 6.23 -5.88 1.28
N ARG A 30 7.09 -6.72 1.88
CA ARG A 30 8.12 -7.46 1.14
C ARG A 30 7.50 -8.45 0.15
N MET A 31 6.43 -9.13 0.54
CA MET A 31 5.72 -10.06 -0.34
C MET A 31 5.08 -9.34 -1.54
N PHE A 32 4.31 -8.27 -1.31
CA PHE A 32 3.66 -7.51 -2.38
C PHE A 32 4.66 -6.80 -3.29
N ALA A 33 5.72 -6.20 -2.73
CA ALA A 33 6.81 -5.64 -3.54
C ALA A 33 7.48 -6.73 -4.40
N GLY A 34 7.76 -7.90 -3.81
CA GLY A 34 8.31 -9.05 -4.54
C GLY A 34 7.40 -9.51 -5.68
N LEU A 35 6.09 -9.63 -5.43
CA LEU A 35 5.10 -10.00 -6.45
C LEU A 35 5.02 -8.95 -7.57
N PHE A 36 5.00 -7.66 -7.23
CA PHE A 36 5.00 -6.57 -8.20
C PHE A 36 6.19 -6.67 -9.16
N PHE A 37 7.42 -6.76 -8.63
CA PHE A 37 8.62 -6.88 -9.47
C PHE A 37 8.70 -8.22 -10.21
N ALA A 38 8.23 -9.32 -9.60
CA ALA A 38 8.18 -10.61 -10.28
C ALA A 38 7.24 -10.59 -11.49
N THR A 39 6.09 -9.91 -11.39
CA THR A 39 5.13 -9.80 -12.50
C THR A 39 5.57 -8.89 -13.64
N LEU A 40 6.58 -8.03 -13.44
CA LEU A 40 7.17 -7.27 -14.55
C LEU A 40 7.84 -8.17 -15.59
N VAL A 41 8.45 -9.28 -15.18
CA VAL A 41 9.15 -10.21 -16.10
C VAL A 41 8.21 -10.80 -17.16
N PRO A 42 7.12 -11.50 -16.81
CA PRO A 42 6.17 -12.00 -17.81
C PRO A 42 5.46 -10.86 -18.54
N LEU A 43 5.23 -9.71 -17.91
CA LEU A 43 4.61 -8.56 -18.57
C LEU A 43 5.47 -8.03 -19.73
N VAL A 44 6.79 -7.89 -19.55
CA VAL A 44 7.71 -7.48 -20.63
C VAL A 44 7.73 -8.54 -21.74
N TYR A 45 7.71 -9.83 -21.40
CA TYR A 45 7.65 -10.90 -22.39
C TYR A 45 6.40 -10.81 -23.27
N PHE A 46 5.21 -10.71 -22.67
CA PHE A 46 3.96 -10.62 -23.43
C PHE A 46 3.80 -9.27 -24.15
N PHE A 47 4.39 -8.19 -23.63
CA PHE A 47 4.46 -6.90 -24.32
C PHE A 47 5.21 -7.02 -25.65
N ILE A 48 6.38 -7.68 -25.65
CA ILE A 48 7.17 -7.90 -26.87
C ILE A 48 6.39 -8.79 -27.85
N GLN A 49 5.77 -9.88 -27.36
CA GLN A 49 4.95 -10.74 -28.21
C GLN A 49 3.77 -10.02 -28.86
N HIS A 50 3.13 -9.11 -28.14
CA HIS A 50 2.04 -8.32 -28.68
C HIS A 50 2.51 -7.23 -29.65
N LYS A 51 3.53 -6.44 -29.28
CA LYS A 51 3.95 -5.26 -30.06
C LYS A 51 4.84 -5.61 -31.26
N VAL A 52 5.77 -6.54 -31.09
CA VAL A 52 6.74 -6.92 -32.14
C VAL A 52 6.21 -8.08 -32.97
N HIS A 53 5.84 -9.18 -32.30
CA HIS A 53 5.44 -10.40 -32.99
C HIS A 53 3.95 -10.45 -33.38
N LYS A 54 3.12 -9.53 -32.87
CA LYS A 54 1.68 -9.39 -33.18
C LYS A 54 0.90 -10.71 -33.04
N ILE A 55 1.24 -11.50 -32.01
CA ILE A 55 0.59 -12.78 -31.76
C ILE A 55 -0.84 -12.53 -31.24
N PRO A 56 -1.88 -13.16 -31.83
CA PRO A 56 -3.25 -13.02 -31.35
C PRO A 56 -3.38 -13.57 -29.91
N GLY A 57 -4.11 -12.85 -29.05
CA GLY A 57 -4.31 -13.21 -27.65
C GLY A 57 -3.20 -12.77 -26.68
N ALA A 58 -2.01 -12.40 -27.17
CA ALA A 58 -0.92 -11.89 -26.32
C ALA A 58 -1.31 -10.62 -25.55
N TYR A 59 -2.17 -9.77 -26.14
CA TYR A 59 -2.70 -8.58 -25.48
C TYR A 59 -3.60 -8.91 -24.29
N THR A 60 -4.43 -9.94 -24.40
CA THR A 60 -5.33 -10.36 -23.32
C THR A 60 -4.53 -10.82 -22.11
N THR A 61 -3.51 -11.64 -22.33
CA THR A 61 -2.61 -12.10 -21.27
C THR A 61 -1.81 -10.95 -20.67
N TYR A 62 -1.29 -10.05 -21.51
CA TYR A 62 -0.62 -8.82 -21.07
C TYR A 62 -1.52 -7.96 -20.17
N ALA A 63 -2.79 -7.76 -20.55
CA ALA A 63 -3.74 -6.98 -19.77
C ALA A 63 -3.99 -7.57 -18.38
N PHE A 64 -4.08 -8.90 -18.24
CA PHE A 64 -4.19 -9.52 -16.91
C PHE A 64 -3.00 -9.20 -16.00
N PHE A 65 -1.78 -9.15 -16.55
CA PHE A 65 -0.60 -8.75 -15.78
C PHE A 65 -0.59 -7.25 -15.45
N GLU A 66 -1.08 -6.38 -16.33
CA GLU A 66 -1.26 -4.95 -16.00
C GLU A 66 -2.23 -4.75 -14.84
N TRP A 67 -3.37 -5.45 -14.86
CA TRP A 67 -4.33 -5.41 -13.75
C TRP A 67 -3.75 -5.99 -12.46
N ALA A 68 -2.97 -7.06 -12.54
CA ALA A 68 -2.29 -7.63 -11.39
C ALA A 68 -1.29 -6.64 -10.77
N LEU A 69 -0.51 -5.90 -11.58
CA LEU A 69 0.40 -4.86 -11.08
C LEU A 69 -0.34 -3.79 -10.27
N ILE A 70 -1.49 -3.31 -10.78
CA ILE A 70 -2.31 -2.32 -10.07
C ILE A 70 -2.81 -2.90 -8.74
N LEU A 71 -3.25 -4.16 -8.73
CA LEU A 71 -3.72 -4.82 -7.51
C LEU A 71 -2.60 -4.97 -6.48
N PHE A 72 -1.39 -5.34 -6.90
CA PHE A 72 -0.24 -5.46 -5.99
C PHE A 72 0.22 -4.12 -5.44
N ASP A 73 0.14 -3.05 -6.23
CA ASP A 73 0.50 -1.70 -5.78
C ASP A 73 -0.49 -1.19 -4.72
N VAL A 74 -1.80 -1.28 -5.00
CA VAL A 74 -2.84 -0.92 -4.03
C VAL A 74 -2.75 -1.79 -2.77
N ALA A 75 -2.46 -3.09 -2.92
CA ALA A 75 -2.28 -3.97 -1.78
C ALA A 75 -1.05 -3.59 -0.94
N PHE A 76 0.06 -3.20 -1.56
CA PHE A 76 1.26 -2.73 -0.86
C PHE A 76 0.96 -1.48 -0.01
N ASP A 77 0.26 -0.50 -0.59
CA ASP A 77 -0.13 0.71 0.13
C ASP A 77 -1.17 0.42 1.22
N ALA A 78 -2.09 -0.51 1.00
CA ALA A 78 -3.09 -0.92 1.99
C ALA A 78 -2.47 -1.53 3.26
N VAL A 79 -1.24 -2.08 3.18
CA VAL A 79 -0.53 -2.58 4.37
C VAL A 79 -0.31 -1.48 5.42
N THR A 80 -0.29 -0.20 5.02
CA THR A 80 -0.23 0.92 5.97
C THR A 80 -1.37 0.90 7.00
N ALA A 81 -2.55 0.35 6.66
CA ALA A 81 -3.64 0.19 7.61
C ALA A 81 -3.25 -0.64 8.84
N LEU A 82 -2.35 -1.63 8.68
CA LEU A 82 -1.81 -2.42 9.80
C LEU A 82 -0.87 -1.62 10.70
N ASP A 83 -0.22 -0.57 10.17
CA ASP A 83 0.60 0.33 10.99
C ASP A 83 -0.25 1.30 11.80
N PHE A 84 -1.47 1.61 11.35
CA PHE A 84 -2.43 2.45 12.08
C PHE A 84 -3.29 1.67 13.08
N GLU A 85 -3.17 0.35 13.18
CA GLU A 85 -3.97 -0.46 14.12
C GLU A 85 -3.74 -0.04 15.59
N GLY A 86 -2.54 0.45 15.93
CA GLY A 86 -2.21 0.95 17.26
C GLY A 86 -2.50 2.45 17.48
N PHE A 87 -3.20 3.11 16.56
CA PHE A 87 -3.43 4.55 16.65
C PHE A 87 -4.54 4.89 17.64
N GLU A 88 -4.20 5.54 18.75
CA GLU A 88 -5.13 6.02 19.77
C GLU A 88 -5.08 7.54 19.88
N ILE A 89 -6.22 8.22 19.80
CA ILE A 89 -6.36 9.65 20.10
C ILE A 89 -7.13 9.80 21.43
N THR A 90 -6.44 10.30 22.46
CA THR A 90 -7.07 10.61 23.75
C THR A 90 -7.06 12.13 24.01
N VAL A 91 -8.25 12.73 24.05
CA VAL A 91 -8.45 14.16 24.36
C VAL A 91 -8.69 14.32 25.87
N LYS A 92 -7.78 15.00 26.57
CA LYS A 92 -7.90 15.28 28.02
C LYS A 92 -8.10 16.76 28.27
N ASP A 93 -9.20 17.10 28.94
CA ASP A 93 -9.39 18.44 29.52
C ASP A 93 -8.60 18.54 30.83
N ILE A 94 -7.42 19.15 30.77
CA ILE A 94 -6.52 19.32 31.91
C ILE A 94 -7.05 20.39 32.89
N LYS A 95 -7.87 21.33 32.40
CA LYS A 95 -8.35 22.47 33.19
C LYS A 95 -9.78 22.27 33.71
N GLY A 96 -10.46 21.21 33.29
CA GLY A 96 -11.81 20.85 33.74
C GLY A 96 -12.89 21.87 33.35
N ILE A 97 -12.61 22.75 32.37
CA ILE A 97 -13.50 23.84 31.96
C ILE A 97 -14.79 23.27 31.31
N SER A 98 -14.70 22.08 30.72
CA SER A 98 -15.83 21.38 30.08
C SER A 98 -16.76 20.64 31.04
N ARG A 99 -16.35 20.40 32.30
CA ARG A 99 -17.22 19.80 33.31
C ARG A 99 -18.17 20.87 33.84
N GLY A 100 -19.34 21.00 33.19
CA GLY A 100 -20.41 21.89 33.62
C GLY A 100 -20.69 21.77 35.13
N TYR A 101 -21.05 22.91 35.73
CA TYR A 101 -21.32 23.11 37.15
C TYR A 101 -22.19 21.99 37.74
N VAL A 102 -21.61 21.12 38.58
CA VAL A 102 -22.40 20.18 39.40
C VAL A 102 -23.13 21.02 40.43
N ARG A 103 -24.40 21.33 40.16
CA ARG A 103 -25.29 21.97 41.12
C ARG A 103 -25.39 21.03 42.32
N ARG A 104 -24.71 21.39 43.41
CA ARG A 104 -24.80 20.68 44.71
C ARG A 104 -26.28 20.35 44.97
N LEU A 105 -26.60 19.07 45.09
CA LEU A 105 -27.86 18.63 45.65
C LEU A 105 -27.90 19.12 47.12
N PRO A 106 -28.97 19.79 47.57
CA PRO A 106 -29.12 20.16 48.97
C PRO A 106 -29.23 18.91 49.85
N LYS A 107 -28.65 19.01 51.04
CA LYS A 107 -28.60 17.98 52.09
C LYS A 107 -29.97 17.51 52.53
#